data_AF-A0A915EBU9-F1
#
_entry.id   AF-A0A915EBU9-F1
#
_cell.length_a   1.000
_cell.length_b   1.000
_cell.length_c   1.000
_cell.angle_alpha   90.00
_cell.angle_beta   90.00
_cell.angle_gamma   90.00
#
_symmetry.space_group_name_H-M   'P 1'
#
loop_
_entity.id
_entity.type
_entity.pdbx_description
1 polymer ?
#
loop_
_entity_poly.entity_id
_entity_poly.type
_entity_poly.pdbx_seq_one_letter_code
_entity_poly.pdbx_strand_id
1 'polypeptide(L)'
;MARRRLLDTLERPDVAALRLKEVFSYDTEQSLKFFVGLSVIRNEALCDICASSMMVEKNAARIDGIQWRCRKQRKMCSRKSIRSASFFFNSHLRLESWLLIFYMWANDYSNQQIVKETGGLAFAIRVKDRKKKTLFV
;
A
#
# COMPACT_ATOMS: atom_id res chain seq x y z
N MET A 1 19.42 -19.86 9.99
CA MET A 1 18.45 -19.76 8.89
C MET A 1 18.19 -18.29 8.59
N ALA A 2 18.72 -17.80 7.46
CA ALA A 2 18.69 -16.39 7.10
C ALA A 2 17.25 -15.93 6.83
N ARG A 3 16.69 -15.13 7.75
CA ARG A 3 15.46 -14.37 7.50
C ARG A 3 15.79 -13.37 6.39
N ARG A 4 15.35 -13.63 5.15
CA ARG A 4 15.34 -12.60 4.11
C ARG A 4 14.38 -11.50 4.56
N ARG A 5 14.91 -10.48 5.24
CA ARG A 5 14.26 -9.17 5.35
C ARG A 5 14.10 -8.65 3.92
N LEU A 6 12.95 -8.07 3.62
CA LEU A 6 12.63 -7.61 2.27
C LEU A 6 13.62 -6.57 1.74
N LEU A 7 14.40 -5.88 2.61
CA LEU A 7 15.11 -4.64 2.29
C LEU A 7 16.30 -4.37 3.25
N ASP A 8 17.36 -5.19 3.28
CA ASP A 8 18.57 -4.87 4.07
C ASP A 8 19.56 -3.93 3.34
N THR A 9 19.24 -3.45 2.12
CA THR A 9 20.14 -2.59 1.33
C THR A 9 19.41 -1.60 0.41
N LEU A 10 18.48 -0.79 0.91
CA LEU A 10 17.99 0.35 0.12
C LEU A 10 18.27 1.66 0.84
N GLU A 11 18.97 2.56 0.14
CA GLU A 11 19.02 3.99 0.49
C GLU A 11 17.59 4.49 0.72
N ARG A 12 17.42 5.35 1.75
CA ARG A 12 16.11 5.95 2.03
C ARG A 12 15.65 6.67 0.77
N PRO A 13 14.51 6.28 0.18
CA PRO A 13 14.10 6.87 -1.08
C PRO A 13 13.73 8.34 -0.85
N ASP A 14 14.12 9.21 -1.79
CA ASP A 14 13.77 10.62 -1.76
C ASP A 14 12.56 10.87 -2.67
N VAL A 15 11.48 11.38 -2.07
CA VAL A 15 10.25 11.74 -2.78
C VAL A 15 10.51 12.86 -3.80
N ALA A 16 11.40 13.81 -3.47
CA ALA A 16 11.72 14.95 -4.32
C ALA A 16 12.54 14.55 -5.55
N ALA A 17 13.30 13.45 -5.46
CA ALA A 17 14.08 12.92 -6.57
C ALA A 17 13.24 12.13 -7.60
N LEU A 18 11.98 11.80 -7.28
CA LEU A 18 11.10 11.09 -8.19
C LEU A 18 10.69 11.99 -9.36
N ARG A 19 10.42 11.36 -10.52
CA ARG A 19 9.72 12.05 -11.62
C ARG A 19 8.25 11.70 -11.61
N LEU A 20 7.38 12.64 -11.98
CA LEU A 20 5.93 12.43 -12.02
C LEU A 20 5.52 11.18 -12.84
N LYS A 21 6.16 10.95 -13.99
CA LYS A 21 5.93 9.75 -14.81
C LYS A 21 6.26 8.45 -14.07
N GLU A 22 7.30 8.47 -13.25
CA GLU A 22 7.68 7.32 -12.42
C GLU A 22 6.61 7.08 -11.36
N VAL A 23 6.19 8.12 -10.64
CA VAL A 23 5.13 8.03 -9.62
C VAL A 23 3.83 7.43 -10.16
N PHE A 24 3.38 7.88 -11.33
CA PHE A 24 2.17 7.33 -11.96
C PHE A 24 2.29 5.87 -12.41
N SER A 25 3.51 5.37 -12.60
CA SER A 25 3.74 3.97 -13.01
C SER A 25 3.74 2.99 -11.84
N TYR A 26 3.82 3.48 -10.60
CA TYR A 26 3.94 2.63 -9.42
C TYR A 26 2.65 1.84 -9.17
N ASP A 27 2.81 0.53 -9.04
CA ASP A 27 1.75 -0.32 -8.51
C ASP A 27 1.73 -0.36 -6.97
N THR A 28 0.80 -1.12 -6.40
CA THR A 28 0.67 -1.26 -4.94
C THR A 28 1.94 -1.83 -4.30
N GLU A 29 2.61 -2.78 -4.94
CA GLU A 29 3.80 -3.42 -4.38
C GLU A 29 4.99 -2.46 -4.38
N GLN A 30 5.19 -1.73 -5.47
CA GLN A 30 6.21 -0.69 -5.58
C GLN A 30 5.96 0.44 -4.57
N SER A 31 4.71 0.88 -4.45
CA SER A 31 4.31 1.90 -3.47
C SER A 31 4.54 1.42 -2.03
N LEU A 32 4.19 0.17 -1.72
CA LEU A 32 4.48 -0.41 -0.41
C LEU A 32 5.98 -0.44 -0.13
N LYS A 33 6.80 -0.92 -1.06
CA LYS A 33 8.27 -0.96 -0.90
C LYS A 33 8.83 0.44 -0.65
N PHE A 34 8.35 1.43 -1.39
CA PHE A 34 8.74 2.83 -1.22
C PHE A 34 8.44 3.32 0.22
N PHE A 35 7.21 3.12 0.70
CA PHE A 35 6.81 3.55 2.04
C PHE A 35 7.48 2.76 3.17
N VAL A 36 7.81 1.49 2.94
CA VAL A 36 8.62 0.71 3.87
C VAL A 36 10.07 1.23 3.90
N GLY A 37 10.65 1.58 2.74
CA GLY A 37 11.96 2.21 2.67
C GLY A 37 12.01 3.57 3.38
N LEU A 38 10.91 4.33 3.34
CA LEU A 38 10.73 5.55 4.14
C LEU A 38 10.48 5.30 5.64
N SER A 39 10.36 4.04 6.08
CA SER A 39 9.99 3.64 7.44
C SER A 39 8.65 4.20 7.94
N VAL A 40 7.77 4.64 7.03
CA VAL A 40 6.41 5.10 7.39
C VAL A 40 5.41 3.95 7.41
N ILE A 41 5.73 2.81 6.78
CA ILE A 41 5.03 1.53 6.95
C ILE A 41 6.02 0.51 7.50
N ARG A 42 5.58 -0.28 8.46
CA ARG A 42 6.41 -1.32 9.08
C ARG A 42 6.73 -2.41 8.05
N ASN A 43 7.97 -2.87 8.06
CA ASN A 43 8.42 -4.00 7.23
C ASN A 43 7.99 -5.37 7.78
N GLU A 44 7.52 -5.43 9.03
CA GLU A 44 7.13 -6.65 9.70
C GLU A 44 5.89 -6.47 10.60
N ALA A 45 5.20 -7.58 10.84
CA ALA A 45 4.09 -7.64 11.77
C ALA A 45 4.10 -8.97 12.54
N LEU A 46 3.67 -8.91 13.80
CA LEU A 46 3.48 -10.08 14.67
C LEU A 46 1.98 -10.37 14.82
N CYS A 47 1.64 -11.65 14.89
CA CYS A 47 0.30 -12.11 15.21
C CYS A 47 -0.06 -11.77 16.66
N ASP A 48 -1.23 -11.19 16.90
CA ASP A 48 -1.68 -10.81 18.25
C ASP A 48 -1.98 -12.01 19.15
N ILE A 49 -2.16 -13.19 18.54
CA ILE A 49 -2.62 -14.40 19.25
C ILE A 49 -1.44 -15.32 19.57
N CYS A 50 -0.52 -15.52 18.62
CA CYS A 50 0.56 -16.49 18.77
C CYS A 50 1.96 -15.88 18.67
N ALA A 51 2.07 -14.54 18.65
CA ALA A 51 3.30 -13.75 18.55
C ALA A 51 4.21 -14.10 17.36
N SER A 52 3.73 -14.93 16.43
CA SER A 52 4.52 -15.40 15.29
C SER A 52 4.55 -14.34 14.20
N SER A 53 5.68 -14.28 13.49
CA SER A 53 5.85 -13.38 12.34
C SER A 53 4.78 -13.65 11.27
N MET A 54 4.18 -12.57 10.77
CA MET A 54 3.16 -12.59 9.73
C MET A 54 3.79 -12.43 8.35
N MET A 55 3.10 -12.92 7.32
CA MET A 55 3.49 -12.72 5.93
C MET A 55 2.46 -11.85 5.20
N VAL A 56 2.92 -11.08 4.22
CA VAL A 56 2.03 -10.37 3.30
C VAL A 56 1.32 -11.39 2.40
N GLU A 57 0.02 -11.23 2.24
CA GLU A 57 -0.78 -12.01 1.29
C GLU A 57 -1.74 -11.12 0.51
N LYS A 58 -2.16 -11.59 -0.67
CA LYS A 58 -3.18 -10.92 -1.48
C LYS A 58 -4.56 -11.10 -0.82
N ASN A 59 -5.29 -10.00 -0.70
CA ASN A 59 -6.69 -9.97 -0.30
C ASN A 59 -7.41 -8.85 -1.04
N ALA A 60 -8.18 -9.21 -2.08
CA ALA A 60 -8.91 -8.27 -2.93
C ALA A 60 -9.98 -7.46 -2.18
N ALA A 61 -10.41 -7.89 -0.98
CA ALA A 61 -11.36 -7.14 -0.16
C ALA A 61 -10.70 -5.95 0.59
N ARG A 62 -9.37 -5.82 0.54
CA ARG A 62 -8.64 -4.68 1.11
C ARG A 62 -8.37 -3.62 0.04
N ILE A 63 -8.29 -2.35 0.47
CA ILE A 63 -8.04 -1.19 -0.40
C ILE A 63 -6.75 -1.37 -1.23
N ASP A 64 -5.68 -1.86 -0.61
CA ASP A 64 -4.41 -2.16 -1.31
C ASP A 64 -4.40 -3.54 -1.96
N GLY A 65 -5.45 -4.34 -1.82
CA GLY A 65 -5.45 -5.71 -2.33
C GLY A 65 -4.51 -6.65 -1.58
N ILE A 66 -3.94 -6.24 -0.44
CA ILE A 66 -2.98 -7.00 0.38
C ILE A 66 -3.24 -6.84 1.88
N GLN A 67 -2.76 -7.79 2.69
CA GLN A 67 -2.84 -7.75 4.16
C GLN A 67 -1.72 -8.56 4.82
N TRP A 68 -1.48 -8.31 6.10
CA TRP A 68 -0.68 -9.19 6.95
C TRP A 68 -1.49 -10.40 7.39
N ARG A 69 -0.91 -11.60 7.25
CA ARG A 69 -1.52 -12.86 7.65
C ARG A 69 -0.55 -13.76 8.40
N CYS A 70 -0.97 -14.20 9.58
CA CYS A 70 -0.32 -15.32 10.26
C CYS A 70 -0.66 -16.64 9.57
N ARG A 71 0.36 -17.45 9.23
CA ARG A 71 0.18 -18.77 8.61
C ARG A 71 0.27 -19.96 9.57
N LYS A 72 0.66 -19.75 10.84
CA LYS A 72 0.88 -20.82 11.83
C LYS A 72 -0.39 -21.62 12.12
N GLN A 73 -1.51 -20.94 12.38
CA GLN A 73 -2.82 -21.58 12.56
C GLN A 73 -3.87 -20.78 11.78
N ARG A 74 -4.01 -21.09 10.49
CA ARG A 74 -4.76 -20.27 9.53
C ARG A 74 -6.19 -19.90 10.00
N LYS A 75 -6.93 -20.78 10.67
CA LYS A 75 -8.31 -20.47 11.08
C LYS A 75 -8.41 -19.63 12.36
N MET A 76 -7.43 -19.73 13.26
CA MET A 76 -7.47 -19.17 14.61
C MET A 76 -6.61 -17.91 14.78
N CYS A 77 -5.71 -17.61 13.84
CA CYS A 77 -4.80 -16.48 13.97
C CYS A 77 -5.30 -15.18 13.33
N SER A 78 -4.76 -14.05 13.82
CA SER A 78 -5.18 -12.71 13.40
C SER A 78 -4.79 -12.35 11.97
N ARG A 79 -5.45 -11.30 11.46
CA ARG A 79 -5.20 -10.63 10.18
C ARG A 79 -5.06 -9.15 10.48
N LYS A 80 -4.15 -8.46 9.80
CA LYS A 80 -3.98 -7.01 9.97
C LYS A 80 -3.93 -6.32 8.61
N SER A 81 -4.38 -5.06 8.58
CA SER A 81 -4.12 -4.19 7.43
C SER A 81 -2.61 -4.07 7.22
N ILE A 82 -2.15 -4.01 5.98
CA ILE A 82 -0.74 -3.71 5.68
C ILE A 82 -0.29 -2.37 6.30
N ARG A 83 -1.26 -1.46 6.51
CA ARG A 83 -1.11 -0.12 7.09
C ARG A 83 -1.34 -0.08 8.60
N SER A 84 -1.42 -1.21 9.28
CA SER A 84 -1.68 -1.22 10.72
C SER A 84 -0.60 -0.43 11.45
N ALA A 85 -1.02 0.54 12.25
CA ALA A 85 -0.14 1.39 13.05
C ALA A 85 0.95 2.11 12.22
N SER A 86 0.50 2.68 11.09
CA SER A 86 1.21 3.66 10.27
C SER A 86 0.36 4.92 10.06
N PHE A 87 0.98 5.95 9.47
CA PHE A 87 0.29 7.18 9.03
C PHE A 87 -0.93 6.90 8.12
N PHE A 88 -0.90 5.81 7.36
CA PHE A 88 -1.95 5.46 6.40
C PHE A 88 -3.12 4.67 7.02
N PHE A 89 -3.10 4.44 8.34
CA PHE A 89 -4.14 3.70 9.03
C PHE A 89 -5.50 4.40 8.89
N ASN A 90 -6.56 3.64 8.61
CA ASN A 90 -7.92 4.13 8.34
C ASN A 90 -8.08 5.09 7.14
N SER A 91 -7.04 5.36 6.36
CA SER A 91 -7.20 6.12 5.12
C SER A 91 -7.98 5.32 4.07
N HIS A 92 -8.89 6.00 3.38
CA HIS A 92 -9.65 5.45 2.25
C HIS A 92 -8.89 5.51 0.91
N LEU A 93 -7.69 6.08 0.90
CA LEU A 93 -6.86 6.22 -0.30
C LEU A 93 -5.96 5.00 -0.46
N ARG A 94 -5.67 4.57 -1.69
CA ARG A 94 -4.69 3.50 -1.97
C ARG A 94 -3.26 4.02 -1.76
N LEU A 95 -2.28 3.14 -1.53
CA LEU A 95 -0.89 3.56 -1.35
C LEU A 95 -0.36 4.34 -2.57
N GLU A 96 -0.74 3.95 -3.78
CA GLU A 96 -0.36 4.65 -5.01
C GLU A 96 -0.85 6.12 -5.01
N SER A 97 -2.07 6.36 -4.50
CA SER A 97 -2.62 7.70 -4.36
C SER A 97 -1.86 8.53 -3.32
N TRP A 98 -1.48 7.90 -2.20
CA TRP A 98 -0.65 8.55 -1.21
C TRP A 98 0.73 8.94 -1.74
N LEU A 99 1.32 8.10 -2.59
CA LEU A 99 2.62 8.38 -3.20
C LEU A 99 2.54 9.61 -4.10
N LEU A 100 1.45 9.73 -4.87
CA LEU A 100 1.18 10.92 -5.68
C LEU A 100 1.01 12.19 -4.83
N ILE A 101 0.27 12.10 -3.71
CA ILE A 101 0.11 13.23 -2.79
C ILE A 101 1.46 13.65 -2.20
N PHE A 102 2.27 12.68 -1.76
CA PHE A 102 3.59 12.96 -1.20
C PHE A 102 4.50 13.61 -2.24
N TYR A 103 4.47 13.14 -3.48
CA TYR A 103 5.19 13.76 -4.59
C TYR A 103 4.76 15.21 -4.81
N MET A 104 3.46 15.48 -4.86
CA MET A 104 2.94 16.83 -5.05
C MET A 104 3.30 17.75 -3.88
N TRP A 105 3.20 17.29 -2.63
CA TRP A 105 3.67 18.05 -1.47
C TRP A 105 5.17 18.35 -1.53
N ALA A 106 5.99 17.40 -1.98
CA ALA A 106 7.44 17.62 -2.15
C ALA A 106 7.78 18.62 -3.27
N ASN A 107 6.82 18.95 -4.15
CA ASN A 107 6.95 19.94 -5.22
C ASN A 107 6.10 21.20 -4.95
N ASP A 108 5.84 21.50 -3.68
CA ASP A 108 5.15 22.72 -3.21
C ASP A 108 3.73 22.93 -3.75
N TYR A 109 3.05 21.85 -4.15
CA TYR A 109 1.63 21.95 -4.48
C TYR A 109 0.82 22.17 -3.20
N SER A 110 0.00 23.21 -3.20
CA SER A 110 -1.01 23.43 -2.16
C SER A 110 -2.07 22.33 -2.17
N ASN A 111 -2.73 22.10 -1.04
CA ASN A 111 -3.82 21.12 -0.94
C ASN A 111 -4.94 21.40 -1.96
N GLN A 112 -5.21 22.67 -2.28
CA GLN A 112 -6.21 23.04 -3.30
C GLN A 112 -5.78 22.60 -4.70
N GLN A 113 -4.51 22.80 -5.05
CA GLN A 113 -3.95 22.30 -6.30
C GLN A 113 -3.98 20.78 -6.34
N ILE A 114 -3.61 20.09 -5.27
CA ILE A 114 -3.66 18.62 -5.20
C ILE A 114 -5.07 18.11 -5.42
N VAL A 115 -6.07 18.69 -4.74
CA VAL A 115 -7.48 18.32 -4.94
C VAL A 115 -7.89 18.55 -6.41
N LYS A 116 -7.50 19.66 -7.01
CA LYS A 116 -7.78 19.96 -8.42
C LYS A 116 -7.15 18.93 -9.37
N GLU A 117 -5.85 18.67 -9.23
CA GLU A 117 -5.08 17.77 -10.11
C GLU A 117 -5.48 16.29 -9.94
N THR A 118 -5.88 15.88 -8.74
CA THR A 118 -6.32 14.51 -8.44
C THR A 118 -7.83 14.30 -8.62
N GLY A 119 -8.58 15.32 -9.06
CA GLY A 119 -10.03 15.27 -9.17
C GLY A 119 -10.73 14.98 -7.83
N GLY A 120 -10.16 15.50 -6.73
CA GLY A 120 -10.63 15.31 -5.36
C GLY A 120 -10.53 13.88 -4.84
N LEU A 121 -9.75 13.01 -5.51
CA LEU A 121 -9.65 11.58 -5.20
C LEU A 121 -11.03 10.89 -5.21
N ALA A 122 -11.85 11.18 -6.23
CA ALA A 122 -13.09 10.47 -6.57
C ALA A 122 -12.93 8.95 -6.89
N PHE A 123 -11.82 8.33 -6.46
CA PHE A 123 -11.41 6.94 -6.73
C PHE A 123 -10.97 6.19 -5.45
N ALA A 124 -11.78 6.25 -4.38
CA ALA A 124 -11.82 5.13 -3.43
C ALA A 124 -12.24 3.81 -4.12
N ILE A 125 -12.71 3.85 -5.37
CA ILE A 125 -13.20 2.69 -6.12
C ILE A 125 -12.84 2.81 -7.61
N ARG A 126 -11.72 2.24 -8.07
CA ARG A 126 -11.72 1.62 -9.42
C ARG A 126 -12.22 0.19 -9.20
N VAL A 127 -13.52 -0.01 -9.40
CA VAL A 127 -14.07 -1.34 -9.65
C VAL A 127 -13.22 -1.91 -10.79
N LYS A 128 -12.48 -2.98 -10.53
CA LYS A 128 -11.89 -3.78 -11.61
C LYS A 128 -13.03 -4.12 -12.55
N ASP A 129 -12.93 -3.63 -13.77
CA ASP A 129 -13.72 -4.05 -14.91
C ASP A 129 -13.75 -5.59 -14.92
N ARG A 130 -14.82 -6.19 -14.41
CA ARG A 130 -15.10 -7.61 -14.62
C ARG A 130 -15.67 -7.66 -16.02
N LYS A 131 -14.84 -8.14 -16.95
CA LYS A 131 -15.27 -8.69 -18.23
C LYS A 131 -16.66 -9.30 -18.07
N LYS A 132 -17.67 -8.71 -18.72
CA LYS A 132 -18.98 -9.34 -18.91
C LYS A 132 -18.71 -10.69 -19.59
N LYS A 133 -18.77 -11.78 -18.83
CA LYS A 133 -18.97 -13.10 -19.41
C LYS A 133 -20.43 -13.17 -19.80
N THR A 134 -20.63 -13.20 -21.10
CA THR A 134 -21.78 -13.72 -21.84
C THR A 134 -22.50 -14.84 -21.08
N LEU A 135 -23.81 -14.72 -20.95
CA LEU A 135 -24.71 -15.87 -20.96
C LEU A 135 -25.57 -15.72 -22.21
N PHE A 136 -25.22 -16.55 -23.19
CA PHE A 136 -26.16 -16.97 -24.22
C PHE A 136 -27.32 -17.67 -23.50
N VAL A 137 -28.54 -17.28 -23.86
CA VAL A 137 -29.73 -18.14 -23.78
C VAL A 137 -30.12 -18.42 -25.22
#